data_AF-A0A1V5XMT9-F1
#
_entry.id   AF-A0A1V5XMT9-F1
#
_cell.length_a   1.000
_cell.length_b   1.000
_cell.length_c   1.000
_cell.angle_alpha   90.00
_cell.angle_beta   90.00
_cell.angle_gamma   90.00
#
_symmetry.space_group_name_H-M   'P 1'
#
loop_
_entity.id
_entity.type
_entity.pdbx_description
1 polymer ?
#
loop_
_entity_poly.entity_id
_entity_poly.type
_entity_poly.pdbx_seq_one_letter_code
_entity_poly.pdbx_strand_id
1 'polypeptide(L)'
;MGDELVVIVARDVNVRHKPKPILPEEQRRRMIAALKAVDRAILGEEKDIFRTIEQLRPDVITLGYDQHFDEDLLQEELFRRGLQCRVVRITEREPCDLCGSSRIVARILERYRVRRIQSRP
;
A
#
# COMPACT_ATOMS: atom_id res chain seq x y z
N MET A 1 -7.88 10.35 -14.59
CA MET A 1 -7.23 9.08 -14.98
C MET A 1 -8.19 7.97 -14.64
N GLY A 2 -8.51 7.11 -15.61
CA GLY A 2 -9.33 5.91 -15.45
C GLY A 2 -10.81 6.15 -15.16
N ASP A 3 -11.63 5.16 -15.47
CA ASP A 3 -13.04 5.06 -15.08
C ASP A 3 -13.24 4.14 -13.85
N GLU A 4 -12.23 3.32 -13.50
CA GLU A 4 -12.22 2.41 -12.35
C GLU A 4 -10.83 2.42 -11.66
N LEU A 5 -10.81 2.52 -10.32
CA LEU A 5 -9.65 2.33 -9.47
C LEU A 5 -9.80 1.09 -8.58
N VAL A 6 -9.01 0.06 -8.89
CA VAL A 6 -8.86 -1.14 -8.05
C VAL A 6 -7.56 -1.03 -7.25
N VAL A 7 -7.67 -1.07 -5.92
CA VAL A 7 -6.50 -1.06 -5.02
C VAL A 7 -6.21 -2.47 -4.50
N ILE A 8 -5.01 -2.96 -4.79
CA ILE A 8 -4.51 -4.24 -4.27
C ILE A 8 -3.79 -3.98 -2.94
N VAL A 9 -4.31 -4.59 -1.88
CA VAL A 9 -3.76 -4.48 -0.53
C VAL A 9 -2.89 -5.70 -0.24
N ALA A 10 -1.62 -5.45 0.09
CA ALA A 10 -0.67 -6.51 0.41
C ALA A 10 -1.11 -7.33 1.63
N ARG A 11 -0.92 -8.65 1.55
CA ARG A 11 -1.15 -9.56 2.68
C ARG A 11 -0.11 -9.35 3.78
N ASP A 12 -0.50 -9.62 5.02
CA ASP A 12 0.38 -9.54 6.17
C ASP A 12 1.59 -10.47 6.02
N VAL A 13 1.45 -11.62 5.35
CA VAL A 13 2.55 -12.55 5.03
C VAL A 13 3.55 -12.00 4.01
N ASN A 14 3.12 -11.08 3.14
CA ASN A 14 3.96 -10.45 2.11
C ASN A 14 4.71 -9.21 2.63
N VAL A 15 4.30 -8.64 3.77
CA VAL A 15 5.07 -7.56 4.41
C VAL A 15 6.28 -8.16 5.14
N ARG A 16 7.41 -8.23 4.44
CA ARG A 16 8.69 -8.79 4.92
C ARG A 16 9.80 -7.76 5.14
N HIS A 17 9.77 -6.65 4.38
CA HIS A 17 10.85 -5.65 4.35
C HIS A 17 10.57 -4.40 5.21
N LYS A 18 9.43 -4.36 5.90
CA LYS A 18 9.03 -3.28 6.83
C LYS A 18 8.48 -3.92 8.11
N PRO A 19 8.44 -3.21 9.25
CA PRO A 19 7.77 -3.69 10.44
C PRO A 19 6.34 -4.15 10.12
N LYS A 20 5.88 -5.21 10.80
CA LYS A 20 4.53 -5.73 10.59
C LYS A 20 3.51 -4.61 10.82
N PRO A 21 2.50 -4.48 9.94
CA PRO A 21 1.43 -3.50 10.15
C PRO A 21 0.77 -3.73 11.50
N ILE A 22 0.45 -2.64 12.21
CA ILE A 22 -0.35 -2.71 13.44
C ILE A 22 -1.79 -3.14 13.12
N LEU A 23 -2.30 -2.71 11.96
CA LEU A 23 -3.65 -3.04 11.51
C LEU A 23 -3.62 -4.31 10.63
N PRO A 24 -4.45 -5.33 10.95
CA PRO A 24 -4.57 -6.53 10.13
C PRO A 24 -4.99 -6.23 8.68
N GLU A 25 -4.61 -7.11 7.76
CA GLU A 25 -4.86 -6.94 6.32
C GLU A 25 -6.33 -6.64 5.95
N GLU A 26 -7.30 -7.35 6.55
CA GLU A 26 -8.72 -7.11 6.29
C GLU A 26 -9.21 -5.75 6.79
N GLN A 27 -8.64 -5.26 7.90
CA GLN A 27 -8.96 -3.91 8.37
C GLN A 27 -8.39 -2.86 7.43
N ARG A 28 -7.15 -3.04 6.97
CA ARG A 28 -6.52 -2.15 5.97
C ARG A 28 -7.33 -2.14 4.67
N ARG A 29 -7.75 -3.30 4.17
CA ARG A 29 -8.59 -3.43 2.97
C ARG A 29 -9.92 -2.69 3.11
N ARG A 30 -10.65 -2.89 4.21
CA ARG A 30 -11.93 -2.20 4.46
C ARG A 30 -11.76 -0.68 4.53
N MET A 31 -10.70 -0.20 5.16
CA MET A 31 -10.41 1.24 5.22
C MET A 31 -10.15 1.82 3.82
N ILE A 32 -9.37 1.13 2.98
CA ILE A 32 -9.11 1.55 1.60
C ILE A 32 -10.40 1.52 0.75
N ALA A 33 -11.22 0.47 0.89
CA ALA A 33 -12.50 0.37 0.19
C ALA A 33 -13.51 1.47 0.56
N ALA A 34 -13.33 2.14 1.69
CA ALA A 34 -14.20 3.24 2.12
C ALA A 34 -13.78 4.60 1.54
N LEU A 35 -12.65 4.68 0.83
CA LEU A 35 -12.20 5.92 0.21
C LEU A 35 -13.05 6.22 -1.02
N LYS A 36 -13.57 7.45 -1.12
CA LYS A 36 -14.45 7.90 -2.22
C LYS A 36 -13.87 7.64 -3.62
N ALA A 37 -12.56 7.71 -3.77
CA ALA A 37 -11.88 7.54 -5.06
C ALA A 37 -11.63 6.08 -5.43
N VAL A 38 -11.89 5.12 -4.54
CA VAL A 38 -11.59 3.69 -4.74
C VAL A 38 -12.88 2.96 -5.07
N ASP A 39 -12.95 2.36 -6.25
CA ASP A 39 -14.11 1.56 -6.65
C ASP A 39 -14.08 0.18 -5.98
N ARG A 40 -12.89 -0.45 -5.92
CA ARG A 40 -12.71 -1.78 -5.32
C ARG A 40 -11.39 -1.87 -4.58
N ALA A 41 -11.40 -2.46 -3.40
CA ALA A 41 -10.18 -2.85 -2.68
C ALA A 41 -10.17 -4.35 -2.39
N ILE A 42 -9.13 -5.02 -2.89
CA ILE A 42 -8.95 -6.46 -2.79
C ILE A 42 -7.64 -6.78 -2.08
N LEU A 43 -7.53 -7.98 -1.51
CA LEU A 43 -6.24 -8.46 -1.05
C LEU A 43 -5.47 -9.07 -2.22
N GLY A 44 -4.17 -8.82 -2.25
CA GLY A 44 -3.28 -9.46 -3.22
C GLY A 44 -3.12 -10.96 -2.96
N GLU A 45 -2.38 -11.59 -3.85
CA GLU A 45 -2.02 -13.00 -3.75
C GLU A 45 -0.80 -13.21 -2.86
N GLU A 46 -0.81 -14.29 -2.08
CA GLU A 46 0.26 -14.57 -1.10
C GLU A 46 1.59 -14.97 -1.75
N LYS A 47 1.54 -15.60 -2.94
CA LYS A 47 2.69 -16.25 -3.57
C LYS A 47 3.15 -15.56 -4.85
N ASP A 48 2.23 -15.10 -5.68
CA ASP A 48 2.54 -14.44 -6.95
C ASP A 48 1.69 -13.18 -7.11
N ILE A 49 2.33 -12.01 -6.96
CA ILE A 49 1.67 -10.71 -7.08
C ILE A 49 1.07 -10.48 -8.48
N PHE A 50 1.61 -11.13 -9.52
CA PHE A 50 1.17 -10.95 -10.90
C PHE A 50 -0.16 -11.62 -11.17
N ARG A 51 -0.49 -12.70 -10.45
CA ARG A 51 -1.76 -13.42 -10.63
C ARG A 51 -2.98 -12.52 -10.43
N THR A 52 -2.93 -11.62 -9.44
CA THR A 52 -4.01 -10.63 -9.26
C THR A 52 -4.08 -9.66 -10.44
N ILE A 53 -2.94 -9.23 -10.95
CA ILE A 53 -2.86 -8.30 -12.08
C ILE A 53 -3.38 -8.96 -13.37
N GLU A 54 -3.03 -10.23 -13.60
CA GLU A 54 -3.52 -11.02 -14.73
C GLU A 54 -5.04 -11.21 -14.73
N GLN A 55 -5.65 -11.36 -13.54
CA GLN A 55 -7.10 -11.46 -13.38
C GLN A 55 -7.80 -10.13 -13.64
N LEU A 56 -7.20 -9.01 -13.20
CA LEU A 56 -7.76 -7.68 -13.36
C LEU A 56 -7.56 -7.10 -14.76
N ARG A 57 -6.46 -7.48 -15.43
CA ARG A 57 -6.02 -6.95 -16.74
C ARG A 57 -6.10 -5.42 -16.83
N PRO A 58 -5.44 -4.67 -15.93
CA PRO A 58 -5.53 -3.21 -15.92
C PRO A 58 -4.81 -2.58 -17.12
N ASP A 59 -5.32 -1.46 -17.60
CA ASP A 59 -4.63 -0.63 -18.61
C ASP A 59 -3.42 0.11 -18.02
N VAL A 60 -3.49 0.46 -16.73
CA VAL A 60 -2.46 1.24 -16.03
C VAL A 60 -2.24 0.68 -14.62
N ILE A 61 -0.96 0.55 -14.23
CA ILE A 61 -0.54 0.30 -12.85
C ILE A 61 0.13 1.56 -12.32
N THR A 62 -0.34 2.04 -11.17
CA THR A 62 0.27 3.16 -10.47
C THR A 62 1.14 2.66 -9.31
N LEU A 63 2.41 3.06 -9.29
CA LEU A 63 3.32 2.82 -8.18
C LEU A 63 3.40 4.04 -7.26
N GLY A 64 3.42 3.81 -5.95
CA GLY A 64 3.72 4.85 -4.98
C GLY A 64 5.19 5.28 -5.01
N TYR A 65 5.47 6.52 -4.59
CA TYR A 65 6.81 7.08 -4.55
C TYR A 65 7.82 6.23 -3.73
N ASP A 66 7.36 5.52 -2.69
CA ASP A 66 8.20 4.69 -1.81
C ASP A 66 8.15 3.19 -2.10
N GLN A 67 7.57 2.78 -3.23
CA GLN A 67 7.53 1.38 -3.66
C GLN A 67 8.79 1.02 -4.46
N HIS A 68 9.61 0.12 -3.93
CA HIS A 68 10.88 -0.34 -4.51
C HIS A 68 10.73 -1.31 -5.70
N PHE A 69 9.76 -1.06 -6.59
CA PHE A 69 9.69 -1.76 -7.87
C PHE A 69 10.39 -0.92 -8.93
N ASP A 70 11.23 -1.55 -9.73
CA ASP A 70 11.73 -0.96 -10.96
C ASP A 70 10.61 -0.98 -12.02
N GLU A 71 10.36 0.17 -12.64
CA GLU A 71 9.24 0.34 -13.59
C GLU A 71 9.48 -0.43 -14.87
N ASP A 72 10.71 -0.46 -15.36
CA ASP A 72 11.08 -1.13 -16.60
C ASP A 72 11.03 -2.65 -16.42
N LEU A 73 11.59 -3.17 -15.33
CA LEU A 73 11.51 -4.59 -15.01
C LEU A 73 10.07 -5.06 -14.80
N LEU A 74 9.23 -4.23 -14.15
CA LEU A 74 7.82 -4.55 -13.97
C LEU A 74 7.10 -4.58 -15.32
N GLN A 75 7.35 -3.59 -16.19
CA GLN A 75 6.74 -3.52 -17.51
C GLN A 75 7.16 -4.68 -18.41
N GLU A 76 8.43 -5.08 -18.37
CA GLU A 76 8.93 -6.27 -19.09
C GLU A 76 8.28 -7.57 -18.62
N GLU A 77 8.11 -7.75 -17.32
CA GLU A 77 7.45 -8.94 -16.75
C GLU A 77 5.97 -8.99 -17.14
N LEU A 78 5.27 -7.85 -17.10
CA LEU A 78 3.88 -7.74 -17.57
C LEU A 78 3.77 -8.10 -19.05
N PHE A 79 4.68 -7.59 -19.89
CA PHE A 79 4.72 -7.93 -21.31
C PHE A 79 4.96 -9.42 -21.54
N ARG A 80 5.91 -10.03 -20.83
CA ARG A 80 6.18 -11.49 -20.89
C ARG A 80 4.97 -12.33 -20.49
N ARG A 81 4.09 -11.80 -19.63
CA ARG A 81 2.82 -12.43 -19.23
C ARG A 81 1.65 -12.11 -20.16
N GLY A 82 1.89 -11.43 -21.28
CA GLY A 82 0.87 -11.09 -22.28
C GLY A 82 -0.06 -9.95 -21.85
N LEU A 83 0.40 -9.09 -20.93
CA LEU A 83 -0.33 -7.91 -20.46
C LEU A 83 0.28 -6.64 -21.07
N GLN A 84 -0.54 -5.90 -21.82
CA GLN A 84 -0.20 -4.57 -22.32
C GLN A 84 -0.66 -3.52 -21.31
N CYS A 85 0.11 -3.35 -20.24
CA CYS A 85 -0.21 -2.44 -19.15
C CYS A 85 0.87 -1.36 -19.02
N ARG A 86 0.48 -0.10 -18.88
CA ARG A 86 1.41 1.00 -18.64
C ARG A 86 1.72 1.12 -17.15
N VAL A 87 3.00 1.16 -16.79
CA VAL A 87 3.42 1.44 -15.41
C VAL A 87 3.69 2.92 -15.25
N VAL A 88 3.17 3.53 -14.17
CA VAL A 88 3.36 4.96 -13.86
C VAL A 88 3.68 5.12 -12.38
N ARG A 89 4.77 5.81 -12.04
CA ARG A 89 5.04 6.21 -10.65
C ARG A 89 4.43 7.56 -10.30
N ILE A 90 3.72 7.60 -9.18
CA ILE A 90 3.21 8.82 -8.56
C ILE A 90 4.31 9.39 -7.67
N THR A 91 4.86 10.54 -8.06
CA THR A 91 6.01 11.20 -7.40
C THR A 91 5.61 12.31 -6.44
N GLU A 92 4.44 12.91 -6.64
CA GLU A 92 3.96 14.01 -5.81
C GLU A 92 3.50 13.52 -4.43
N ARG A 93 3.88 14.28 -3.40
CA ARG A 93 3.44 14.06 -2.03
C ARG A 93 3.14 15.40 -1.39
N GLU A 94 1.92 15.54 -0.91
CA GLU A 94 1.56 16.72 -0.12
C GLU A 94 2.36 16.76 1.18
N PRO A 95 2.91 17.93 1.56
CA PRO A 95 3.61 18.09 2.82
C PRO A 95 2.63 17.87 3.97
N CYS A 96 2.97 16.94 4.86
CA CYS A 96 2.07 16.54 5.93
C CYS A 96 2.83 15.91 7.09
N ASP A 97 2.52 16.38 8.30
CA ASP A 97 3.24 16.01 9.52
C ASP A 97 3.02 14.57 9.99
N LEU A 98 1.89 13.97 9.66
CA LEU A 98 1.54 12.61 10.09
C LEU A 98 1.24 11.68 8.93
N CYS A 99 1.69 12.02 7.72
CA CYS A 99 1.48 11.20 6.52
C CYS A 99 2.47 10.02 6.45
N GLY A 100 2.54 9.25 7.53
CA GLY A 100 3.32 8.03 7.66
C GLY A 100 2.98 7.33 8.97
N SER A 101 2.69 6.02 8.91
CA SER A 101 2.32 5.22 10.09
C SER A 101 3.42 5.25 11.17
N SER A 102 4.69 5.22 10.77
CA SER A 102 5.83 5.35 11.70
C SER A 102 5.84 6.69 12.45
N ARG A 103 5.48 7.80 11.79
CA ARG A 103 5.37 9.13 12.42
C ARG A 103 4.19 9.19 13.40
N ILE A 104 3.05 8.59 13.04
CA ILE A 104 1.89 8.45 13.92
C ILE A 104 2.27 7.65 15.17
N VAL A 105 2.92 6.49 15.00
CA VAL A 105 3.40 5.66 16.11
C VAL A 105 4.38 6.44 16.98
N ALA A 106 5.34 7.15 16.40
CA ALA A 106 6.29 7.98 17.14
C ALA A 106 5.59 9.06 17.99
N ARG A 107 4.60 9.77 17.42
CA ARG A 107 3.82 10.79 18.15
C ARG A 107 2.98 10.18 19.27
N ILE A 108 2.40 9.01 19.07
CA ILE A 108 1.69 8.28 20.14
C ILE A 108 2.67 7.93 21.26
N LEU A 109 3.83 7.36 20.94
CA LEU A 109 4.85 7.01 21.93
C LEU A 109 5.35 8.24 22.70
N GLU A 110 5.57 9.37 22.04
CA GLU A 110 5.92 10.65 22.67
C GLU A 110 4.85 11.09 23.67
N ARG A 111 3.57 11.11 23.25
CA ARG A 111 2.43 11.52 24.09
C ARG A 111 2.29 10.67 25.36
N TYR A 112 2.58 9.38 25.27
CA TYR A 112 2.38 8.44 26.39
C TYR A 112 3.68 8.07 27.15
N ARG A 113 4.87 8.41 26.64
CA ARG A 113 6.14 8.26 27.38
C ARG A 113 6.16 9.09 28.68
N VAL A 114 5.53 10.26 28.67
CA VAL A 114 5.48 11.17 29.84
C VAL A 114 4.55 10.65 30.94
N ARG A 115 3.49 9.89 30.61
CA ARG A 115 2.51 9.39 31.59
C ARG A 115 3.03 8.26 32.48
N ARG A 116 4.04 7.50 32.07
CA ARG A 116 4.59 6.38 32.87
C ARG A 116 5.50 6.82 34.02
N ILE A 117 5.93 8.08 34.07
CA ILE A 117 6.79 8.61 35.15
C ILE A 117 5.97 9.29 36.26
N GLN A 118 4.70 9.68 36.00
CA GLN A 118 3.85 10.39 36.97
C GLN A 118 2.75 9.54 37.63
N SER A 119 2.72 8.23 37.38
CA SER A 119 1.81 7.31 38.07
C SER A 119 2.59 6.14 38.66
N ARG A 120 3.32 6.42 39.73
CA ARG A 120 3.68 5.45 40.77
C ARG A 120 3.22 6.06 42.11
N PRO A 121 2.23 5.46 42.80
CA PRO A 121 2.15 5.63 44.26
C PRO A 121 3.37 5.00 44.93
#